data_AF-A0A922Z988-F1
#
_entry.id   AF-A0A922Z988-F1
#
_cell.length_a   1.000
_cell.length_b   1.000
_cell.length_c   1.000
_cell.angle_alpha   90.00
_cell.angle_beta   90.00
_cell.angle_gamma   90.00
#
_symmetry.space_group_name_H-M   'P 1'
#
loop_
_entity.id
_entity.type
_entity.pdbx_description
1 polymer ?
#
loop_
_entity_poly.entity_id
_entity_poly.type
_entity_poly.pdbx_seq_one_letter_code
_entity_poly.pdbx_strand_id
1 'polypeptide(L)'
;MSAEPAGKPGRASDLERIAALSDDEIEAMACADADNPATRREDWAEAFIGLPPQKTPVNAKFDEDVVTWFKAQGRGYQTRMNAVLRHYMETHRKTG
;
A
#
# COMPACT_ATOMS: atom_id res chain seq x y z
N MET A 1 -27.17 3.55 25.41
CA MET A 1 -26.15 2.50 25.26
C MET A 1 -25.66 2.58 23.81
N SER A 2 -24.71 3.47 23.55
CA SER A 2 -24.15 3.69 22.21
C SER A 2 -22.70 3.23 22.25
N ALA A 3 -22.39 2.23 21.43
CA ALA A 3 -21.07 1.65 21.34
C ALA A 3 -20.13 2.57 20.55
N GLU A 4 -18.98 2.89 21.13
CA GLU A 4 -17.83 3.48 20.42
C GLU A 4 -17.08 2.38 19.65
N PRO A 5 -16.55 2.65 18.44
CA PRO A 5 -15.74 1.66 17.74
C PRO A 5 -14.32 1.63 18.33
N ALA A 6 -13.94 0.48 18.90
CA ALA A 6 -12.62 0.23 19.45
C ALA A 6 -11.52 0.30 18.37
N GLY A 7 -10.71 1.37 18.40
CA GLY A 7 -9.41 1.42 17.74
C GLY A 7 -8.37 0.61 18.51
N LYS A 8 -7.42 -0.03 17.80
CA LYS A 8 -6.27 -0.75 18.40
C LYS A 8 -5.53 0.15 19.40
N PRO A 9 -4.91 -0.37 20.48
CA PRO A 9 -4.14 0.46 21.41
C PRO A 9 -2.83 0.89 20.75
N GLY A 10 -2.93 1.87 19.86
CA GLY A 10 -1.79 2.62 19.36
C GLY A 10 -1.36 3.61 20.43
N ARG A 11 -0.05 3.74 20.65
CA ARG A 11 0.52 4.87 21.40
C ARG A 11 -0.14 6.15 20.89
N ALA A 12 -0.90 6.83 21.75
CA ALA A 12 -1.43 8.13 21.41
C ALA A 12 -0.24 9.10 21.33
N SER A 13 0.13 9.50 20.13
CA SER A 13 1.09 10.58 19.93
C SER A 13 0.47 11.88 20.43
N ASP A 14 1.27 12.70 21.10
CA ASP A 14 0.84 14.03 21.55
C ASP A 14 0.70 14.97 20.35
N LEU A 15 -0.52 15.06 19.82
CA LEU A 15 -0.84 15.82 18.61
C LEU A 15 -0.83 17.33 18.85
N GLU A 16 -1.17 17.79 20.06
CA GLU A 16 -1.15 19.21 20.41
C GLU A 16 0.29 19.74 20.38
N ARG A 17 1.23 18.98 20.94
CA ARG A 17 2.65 19.30 20.86
C ARG A 17 3.17 19.32 19.41
N ILE A 18 2.78 18.35 18.58
CA ILE A 18 3.21 18.31 17.17
C ILE A 18 2.67 19.51 16.40
N ALA A 19 1.40 19.88 16.62
CA ALA A 19 0.77 21.03 15.95
C ALA A 19 1.36 22.38 16.38
N ALA A 20 1.98 22.44 17.57
CA ALA A 20 2.61 23.65 18.09
C ALA A 20 4.07 23.84 17.63
N LEU A 21 4.68 22.83 16.99
CA LEU A 21 6.05 22.96 16.46
C LEU A 21 6.06 23.94 15.29
N SER A 22 7.03 24.86 15.32
CA SER A 22 7.30 25.75 14.19
C SER A 22 8.04 25.04 13.06
N ASP A 23 7.94 25.58 11.85
CA ASP A 23 8.67 25.06 10.68
C ASP A 23 10.18 25.04 10.92
N ASP A 24 10.74 26.08 11.56
CA ASP A 24 12.18 26.14 11.88
C ASP A 24 12.62 25.03 12.84
N GLU A 25 11.78 24.70 13.84
CA GLU A 25 12.05 23.60 14.76
C GLU A 25 11.96 22.24 14.06
N ILE A 26 10.99 22.08 13.14
CA ILE A 26 10.84 20.86 12.34
C ILE A 26 12.07 20.65 11.45
N GLU A 27 12.53 21.70 10.76
CA GLU A 27 13.71 21.65 9.89
C GLU A 27 14.99 21.38 10.69
N ALA A 28 15.15 22.01 11.85
CA ALA A 28 16.29 21.74 12.74
C ALA A 28 16.31 20.28 13.22
N MET A 29 15.14 19.73 13.59
CA MET A 29 15.02 18.32 13.98
C MET A 29 15.34 17.38 12.82
N ALA A 30 14.81 17.65 11.62
CA ALA A 30 15.06 16.83 10.44
C ALA A 30 16.55 16.85 10.05
N CYS A 31 17.23 18.00 10.15
CA CYS A 31 18.66 18.12 9.84
C CYS A 31 19.56 17.38 10.85
N ALA A 32 19.15 17.31 12.11
CA ALA A 32 19.90 16.64 13.18
C ALA A 32 19.62 15.12 13.28
N ASP A 33 18.60 14.61 12.58
CA ASP A 33 18.20 13.20 12.63
C ASP A 33 19.15 12.32 11.80
N ALA A 34 19.96 11.53 12.49
CA ALA A 34 20.90 10.59 11.86
C ALA A 34 20.20 9.46 11.09
N ASP A 35 18.96 9.11 11.46
CA ASP A 35 18.16 8.08 10.77
C ASP A 35 17.44 8.64 9.53
N ASN A 36 17.38 9.96 9.38
CA ASN A 36 16.77 10.66 8.25
C ASN A 36 17.73 11.69 7.62
N PRO A 37 18.85 11.23 7.01
CA PRO A 37 19.82 12.14 6.40
C PRO A 37 19.21 12.90 5.22
N ALA A 38 19.66 14.14 5.03
CA ALA A 38 19.27 14.94 3.88
C ALA A 38 19.66 14.25 2.56
N THR A 39 18.70 14.11 1.65
CA THR A 39 18.93 13.52 0.33
C THR A 39 19.25 14.60 -0.71
N ARG A 40 20.10 14.24 -1.66
CA ARG A 40 20.49 15.05 -2.82
C ARG A 40 19.75 14.58 -4.06
N ARG A 41 19.78 15.39 -5.12
CA ARG A 41 19.11 15.05 -6.38
C ARG A 41 19.63 13.73 -6.97
N GLU A 42 20.91 13.44 -6.79
CA GLU A 42 21.56 12.23 -7.29
C GLU A 42 21.01 10.96 -6.61
N ASP A 43 20.61 11.06 -5.33
CA ASP A 43 20.01 9.95 -4.58
C ASP A 43 18.67 9.51 -5.19
N TRP A 44 18.02 10.41 -5.93
CA TRP A 44 16.74 10.18 -6.61
C TRP A 44 16.88 9.97 -8.13
N ALA A 45 18.11 9.96 -8.68
CA ALA A 45 18.33 9.91 -10.13
C ALA A 45 17.75 8.64 -10.78
N GLU A 46 17.72 7.53 -10.05
CA GLU A 46 17.20 6.23 -10.50
C GLU A 46 15.87 5.86 -9.83
N ALA A 47 15.27 6.79 -9.06
CA ALA A 47 14.03 6.51 -8.37
C ALA A 47 12.89 6.30 -9.37
N PHE A 48 12.38 5.06 -9.42
CA PHE A 48 11.25 4.70 -10.26
C PHE A 48 9.95 4.74 -9.47
N ILE A 49 9.03 5.62 -9.86
CA ILE A 49 7.65 5.59 -9.36
C ILE A 49 6.93 4.44 -10.08
N GLY A 50 6.91 3.28 -9.43
CA GLY A 50 6.17 2.12 -9.90
C GLY A 50 4.67 2.36 -9.84
N LEU A 51 4.09 2.90 -10.91
CA LEU A 51 2.64 3.01 -11.00
C LEU A 51 2.05 1.60 -11.01
N PRO A 52 1.06 1.29 -10.14
CA PRO A 52 0.41 -0.01 -10.19
C PRO A 52 -0.16 -0.24 -11.60
N PRO A 53 -0.12 -1.49 -12.09
CA PRO A 53 -0.62 -1.79 -13.43
C PRO A 53 -2.08 -1.35 -13.53
N GLN A 54 -2.39 -0.65 -14.62
CA GLN A 54 -3.76 -0.21 -14.92
C GLN A 54 -4.68 -1.44 -14.94
N LYS A 55 -5.78 -1.36 -14.18
CA LYS A 55 -6.80 -2.41 -14.12
C LYS A 55 -8.03 -1.92 -14.87
N THR A 56 -8.48 -2.70 -15.84
CA THR A 56 -9.75 -2.44 -16.52
C THR A 56 -10.89 -3.08 -15.73
N PRO A 57 -11.89 -2.31 -15.25
CA PRO A 57 -13.06 -2.89 -14.60
C PRO A 57 -13.88 -3.66 -15.64
N VAL A 58 -14.05 -4.96 -15.41
CA VAL A 58 -14.87 -5.83 -16.27
C VAL A 58 -15.87 -6.57 -15.40
N ASN A 59 -17.07 -6.80 -15.93
CA ASN A 59 -18.03 -7.71 -15.31
C ASN A 59 -17.82 -9.11 -15.90
N ALA A 60 -17.41 -10.06 -15.07
CA ALA A 60 -17.17 -11.44 -15.45
C ALA A 60 -17.86 -12.38 -14.47
N LYS A 61 -18.34 -13.52 -14.97
CA LYS A 61 -18.88 -14.60 -14.15
C LYS A 61 -17.79 -15.66 -13.93
N PHE A 62 -17.68 -16.15 -12.70
CA PHE A 62 -16.78 -17.22 -12.31
C PHE A 62 -17.59 -18.31 -11.62
N ASP A 63 -17.08 -19.54 -11.65
CA ASP A 63 -17.71 -20.66 -10.95
C ASP A 63 -17.73 -20.42 -9.43
N GLU A 64 -18.79 -20.90 -8.78
CA GLU A 64 -19.05 -20.65 -7.38
C GLU A 64 -17.96 -21.22 -6.47
N ASP A 65 -17.48 -22.42 -6.77
CA ASP A 65 -16.41 -23.12 -6.05
C ASP A 65 -15.08 -22.37 -6.12
N VAL A 66 -14.72 -21.83 -7.30
CA VAL A 66 -13.53 -21.01 -7.50
C VAL A 66 -13.60 -19.76 -6.63
N VAL A 67 -14.71 -19.02 -6.69
CA VAL A 67 -14.88 -17.80 -5.88
C VAL A 67 -14.84 -18.12 -4.39
N THR A 68 -15.48 -19.22 -3.98
CA THR A 68 -15.52 -19.67 -2.59
C THR A 68 -14.13 -20.02 -2.06
N TRP A 69 -13.35 -20.77 -2.84
CA TRP A 69 -11.97 -21.15 -2.49
C TRP A 69 -11.06 -19.93 -2.30
N PHE A 70 -11.13 -18.94 -3.20
CA PHE A 70 -10.33 -17.72 -3.07
C PHE A 70 -10.79 -16.82 -1.90
N LYS A 71 -12.10 -16.73 -1.65
CA LYS A 71 -12.65 -15.99 -0.49
C LYS A 71 -12.21 -16.59 0.84
N ALA A 72 -12.10 -17.92 0.93
CA ALA A 72 -11.63 -18.61 2.14
C ALA A 72 -10.20 -18.20 2.57
N GLN A 73 -9.39 -17.69 1.63
CA GLN A 73 -8.04 -17.19 1.89
C GLN A 73 -8.01 -15.75 2.45
N GLY A 74 -9.17 -15.15 2.73
CA GLY A 74 -9.30 -13.86 3.40
C GLY A 74 -9.13 -12.64 2.47
N ARG A 75 -8.79 -11.49 3.07
CA ARG A 75 -8.68 -10.19 2.36
C ARG A 75 -7.74 -10.30 1.15
N GLY A 76 -8.11 -9.66 0.04
CA GLY A 76 -7.31 -9.63 -1.18
C GLY A 76 -7.56 -10.80 -2.15
N TYR A 77 -8.64 -11.56 -1.98
CA TYR A 77 -8.96 -12.71 -2.85
C TYR A 77 -9.01 -12.34 -4.34
N GLN A 78 -9.57 -11.18 -4.70
CA GLN A 78 -9.58 -10.68 -6.09
C GLN A 78 -8.17 -10.42 -6.63
N THR A 79 -7.23 -9.97 -5.78
CA THR A 79 -5.84 -9.76 -6.19
C THR A 79 -5.15 -11.10 -6.46
N ARG A 80 -5.44 -12.13 -5.66
CA ARG A 80 -4.94 -13.49 -5.88
C ARG A 80 -5.52 -14.12 -7.15
N MET A 81 -6.84 -13.97 -7.38
CA MET A 81 -7.47 -14.40 -8.64
C MET A 81 -6.79 -13.74 -9.84
N ASN A 82 -6.57 -12.42 -9.79
CA ASN A 82 -5.90 -11.69 -10.86
C ASN A 82 -4.44 -12.13 -11.07
N ALA A 83 -3.72 -12.48 -10.00
CA ALA A 83 -2.36 -13.00 -10.10
C ALA A 83 -2.30 -14.33 -10.85
N VAL A 84 -3.24 -15.24 -10.59
CA VAL A 84 -3.36 -16.51 -11.32
C VAL A 84 -3.66 -16.28 -12.80
N LEU A 85 -4.63 -15.42 -13.13
CA LEU A 85 -4.95 -15.06 -14.51
C LEU A 85 -3.76 -14.43 -15.24
N ARG A 86 -3.02 -13.55 -14.56
CA ARG A 86 -1.80 -12.94 -15.09
C ARG A 86 -0.73 -13.98 -15.36
N HIS A 87 -0.48 -14.90 -14.43
CA HIS A 87 0.50 -15.96 -14.62
C HIS A 87 0.14 -16.85 -15.80
N TYR A 88 -1.14 -17.24 -15.93
CA TYR A 88 -1.63 -17.97 -17.09
C TYR A 88 -1.38 -17.21 -18.40
N MET A 89 -1.75 -15.93 -18.46
CA MET A 89 -1.50 -15.07 -19.61
C MET A 89 -0.01 -14.98 -19.98
N GLU A 90 0.87 -14.73 -19.01
CA GLU A 90 2.31 -14.58 -19.23
C GLU A 90 2.96 -15.86 -19.76
N THR A 91 2.55 -17.02 -19.23
CA THR A 91 3.04 -18.33 -19.68
C THR A 91 2.61 -18.63 -21.12
N HIS A 92 1.39 -18.27 -21.52
CA HIS A 92 0.88 -18.56 -22.86
C HIS A 92 1.26 -17.51 -23.91
N ARG A 93 1.60 -16.28 -23.49
CA ARG A 93 2.03 -15.20 -24.39
C ARG A 93 3.44 -15.42 -24.94
N LYS A 94 4.29 -16.25 -24.32
CA LYS A 94 5.65 -16.55 -24.79
C LYS A 94 5.72 -17.71 -25.82
N THR A 95 4.59 -18.35 -26.12
CA THR A 95 4.52 -19.53 -27.01
C THR A 95 3.99 -19.18 -28.42
N GLY A 96 3.94 -17.89 -28.78
CA GLY A 96 3.64 -17.42 -30.14
C GLY A 96 4.58 -16.30 -30.53
#